data_AF-A0A8D2JHD3-F1
#
_entry.id   AF-A0A8D2JHD3-F1
#
_cell.length_a   1.000
_cell.length_b   1.000
_cell.length_c   1.000
_cell.angle_alpha   90.00
_cell.angle_beta   90.00
_cell.angle_gamma   90.00
#
_symmetry.space_group_name_H-M   'P 1'
#
loop_
_entity.id
_entity.type
_entity.pdbx_description
1 polymer ?
#
loop_
_entity_poly.entity_id
_entity_poly.type
_entity_poly.pdbx_seq_one_letter_code
_entity_poly.pdbx_strand_id
1 'polypeptide(L)'
;MAEDQEPVQSWNSSLKPLVKECSSNTYRSMQHSQTLLSGLVALRDSAILFDVVLLVEGKPIEAHRILLAASCDYFRGMFAGGLKEMEQEEVHIQGVSYNAMCKILNFIYTSELELGLNNVQEILTAACQLQIPEVIKFCCEFLMSWVDEENILDMYRLADLFDLSHLSVELDSFILKNFLTFSKTEVYRQLPLEKTYALLNSNFLEVISENEVYEAALFYHYTPEQVEMDQVSLMEPPKLLETVRFPLMELQTLQRLHDRLSSCPLKETVASALMYHKNECLQPVLQSRHTQVRSEFHCVVGFGGMHSTPSIALSNQARYLNPLLGEWRPFTASSSPRMSNQGIAVLNNFVYLIGGDNNVRGFRAESRCWRYDPRHNKWFQIQSLQQERADLSVCVVSEYIYAVAGRDYREDLREVERYDPKSNSWEYVASLRKEVYAHAGAELDGKMYITCGRRGEDYLKELHCYDPVANHWDSLADSPVRRAWHGMTAVLGRLYVIGGSNNDSICRRDVHQVACYSPSTAQWTTVCPLPSGHGEPGIAALGHQIYVLGGRSHNHGIRMDYVHIYDAEKDCWEEGPQLEKNISGMAACVLTLPRAVLVDTESWASECHDQPHVAPEVMCVLAREESDHLNDD
;
A
#
# COMPACT_ATOMS: atom_id res chain seq x y z
N MET A 1 -73.55 -23.75 50.57
CA MET A 1 -72.58 -24.70 51.14
C MET A 1 -72.01 -25.50 49.99
N ALA A 2 -70.86 -25.22 49.43
CA ALA A 2 -69.75 -24.28 49.68
C ALA A 2 -68.76 -24.65 48.55
N GLU A 3 -68.07 -23.82 47.77
CA GLU A 3 -67.72 -22.41 47.61
C GLU A 3 -67.08 -22.36 46.19
N ASP A 4 -66.99 -21.30 45.41
CA ASP A 4 -67.80 -20.11 45.11
C ASP A 4 -67.13 -19.47 43.85
N GLN A 5 -67.87 -18.64 43.09
CA GLN A 5 -67.45 -17.78 41.96
C GLN A 5 -67.18 -18.44 40.58
N GLU A 6 -67.55 -17.89 39.41
CA GLU A 6 -68.56 -16.93 38.91
C GLU A 6 -68.41 -16.95 37.35
N PRO A 7 -69.42 -16.58 36.52
CA PRO A 7 -69.39 -16.85 35.08
C PRO A 7 -69.55 -15.62 34.13
N VAL A 8 -69.22 -15.84 32.85
CA VAL A 8 -69.69 -15.18 31.58
C VAL A 8 -69.09 -13.82 31.14
N GLN A 9 -68.53 -13.78 29.90
CA GLN A 9 -68.84 -12.84 28.77
C GLN A 9 -67.91 -13.13 27.55
N SER A 10 -68.42 -13.77 26.48
CA SER A 10 -68.98 -13.23 25.22
C SER A 10 -67.96 -12.74 24.18
N TRP A 11 -68.00 -13.41 23.01
CA TRP A 11 -67.29 -13.12 21.76
C TRP A 11 -67.85 -11.90 21.00
N ASN A 12 -67.01 -11.23 20.20
CA ASN A 12 -67.32 -10.66 18.87
C ASN A 12 -66.02 -10.17 18.19
N SER A 13 -65.51 -10.85 17.15
CA SER A 13 -65.74 -10.60 15.70
C SER A 13 -64.92 -9.39 15.18
N SER A 14 -64.02 -9.42 14.18
CA SER A 14 -64.20 -9.92 12.81
C SER A 14 -62.90 -9.82 11.97
N LEU A 15 -62.60 -10.88 11.20
CA LEU A 15 -62.10 -10.96 9.81
C LEU A 15 -60.95 -10.08 9.28
N LYS A 16 -59.85 -10.72 8.81
CA LYS A 16 -59.56 -10.91 7.36
C LYS A 16 -58.39 -11.91 7.10
N PRO A 17 -58.36 -12.59 5.94
CA PRO A 17 -57.51 -13.75 5.69
C PRO A 17 -56.11 -13.37 5.19
N LEU A 18 -55.07 -14.00 5.74
CA LEU A 18 -53.73 -13.99 5.17
C LEU A 18 -53.65 -15.06 4.09
N VAL A 19 -53.71 -14.62 2.84
CA VAL A 19 -53.15 -15.35 1.71
C VAL A 19 -51.65 -15.53 2.02
N LYS A 20 -51.26 -16.71 2.50
CA LYS A 20 -49.85 -17.09 2.59
C LYS A 20 -49.40 -17.38 1.16
N GLU A 21 -48.73 -16.40 0.56
CA GLU A 21 -47.87 -16.63 -0.58
C GLU A 21 -46.93 -17.81 -0.26
N CYS A 22 -46.84 -18.74 -1.19
CA CYS A 22 -46.09 -19.98 -1.03
C CYS A 22 -44.59 -19.64 -0.92
N SER A 23 -44.07 -19.52 0.30
CA SER A 23 -42.63 -19.39 0.55
C SER A 23 -41.96 -20.74 0.27
N SER A 24 -41.24 -20.86 -0.84
CA SER A 24 -40.42 -22.04 -1.12
C SER A 24 -39.24 -22.09 -0.15
N ASN A 25 -39.15 -23.14 0.66
CA ASN A 25 -37.98 -23.41 1.50
C ASN A 25 -37.02 -24.36 0.77
N THR A 26 -35.74 -24.03 0.70
CA THR A 26 -34.69 -24.88 0.13
C THR A 26 -33.82 -25.45 1.25
N TYR A 27 -33.72 -26.78 1.34
CA TYR A 27 -32.86 -27.48 2.31
C TYR A 27 -31.62 -28.03 1.59
N ARG A 28 -30.43 -27.91 2.18
CA ARG A 28 -29.15 -28.41 1.63
C ARG A 28 -28.53 -29.41 2.61
N SER A 29 -28.13 -30.59 2.13
CA SER A 29 -27.41 -31.59 2.93
C SER A 29 -25.91 -31.49 2.68
N MET A 30 -25.13 -31.32 3.75
CA MET A 30 -23.66 -31.23 3.67
C MET A 30 -22.97 -32.60 3.53
N GLN A 31 -23.67 -33.70 3.82
CA GLN A 31 -23.12 -35.07 3.82
C GLN A 31 -23.44 -35.85 2.54
N HIS A 32 -24.34 -35.33 1.70
CA HIS A 32 -24.84 -36.04 0.53
C HIS A 32 -23.73 -36.42 -0.47
N SER A 33 -22.84 -35.48 -0.79
CA SER A 33 -21.72 -35.69 -1.72
C SER A 33 -20.76 -36.78 -1.23
N GLN A 34 -20.39 -36.75 0.05
CA GLN A 34 -19.48 -37.74 0.62
C GLN A 34 -20.11 -39.15 0.65
N THR A 35 -21.39 -39.24 1.00
CA THR A 35 -22.12 -40.52 1.01
C THR A 35 -22.28 -41.08 -0.41
N LEU A 36 -22.51 -40.21 -1.40
CA LEU A 36 -22.57 -40.60 -2.81
C LEU A 36 -21.23 -41.16 -3.30
N LEU A 37 -20.11 -40.47 -3.02
CA LEU A 37 -18.77 -40.95 -3.37
C LEU A 37 -18.44 -42.28 -2.70
N SER A 38 -18.74 -42.44 -1.41
CA SER A 38 -18.56 -43.73 -0.72
C SER A 38 -19.37 -44.85 -1.37
N GLY A 39 -20.60 -44.56 -1.82
CA GLY A 39 -21.42 -45.52 -2.57
C GLY A 39 -20.80 -45.89 -3.93
N LEU A 40 -20.25 -44.92 -4.66
CA LEU A 40 -19.57 -45.15 -5.94
C LEU A 40 -18.29 -45.97 -5.78
N VAL A 41 -17.52 -45.74 -4.71
CA VAL A 41 -16.36 -46.56 -4.35
C VAL A 41 -16.79 -48.00 -4.06
N ALA A 42 -17.86 -48.21 -3.29
CA ALA A 42 -18.38 -49.55 -3.00
C ALA A 42 -18.83 -50.31 -4.27
N LEU A 43 -19.43 -49.61 -5.24
CA LEU A 43 -19.80 -50.19 -6.55
C LEU A 43 -18.56 -50.59 -7.35
N ARG A 44 -17.54 -49.72 -7.40
CA ARG A 44 -16.25 -50.00 -8.05
C ARG A 44 -15.57 -51.22 -7.45
N ASP A 45 -15.46 -51.28 -6.13
CA ASP A 45 -14.77 -52.37 -5.42
C ASP A 45 -15.52 -53.71 -5.53
N SER A 46 -16.84 -53.67 -5.76
CA SER A 46 -17.68 -54.85 -6.01
C SER A 46 -17.78 -55.23 -7.50
N ALA A 47 -17.14 -54.47 -8.40
CA ALA A 47 -17.21 -54.62 -9.85
C ALA A 47 -18.65 -54.67 -10.43
N ILE A 48 -19.50 -53.75 -9.98
CA ILE A 48 -20.92 -53.68 -10.40
C ILE A 48 -21.16 -52.40 -11.20
N LEU A 49 -21.95 -52.49 -12.27
CA LEU A 49 -22.40 -51.37 -13.12
C LEU A 49 -21.32 -50.69 -13.98
N PHE A 50 -20.14 -51.31 -14.16
CA PHE A 50 -19.18 -50.83 -15.14
C PHE A 50 -19.76 -50.88 -16.56
N ASP A 51 -19.64 -49.76 -17.28
CA ASP A 51 -20.20 -49.52 -18.61
C ASP A 51 -19.13 -49.11 -19.63
N VAL A 52 -17.85 -49.14 -19.23
CA VAL A 52 -16.70 -48.96 -20.11
C VAL A 52 -15.44 -49.62 -19.53
N VAL A 53 -14.59 -50.14 -20.41
CA VAL A 53 -13.24 -50.61 -20.11
C VAL A 53 -12.24 -49.70 -20.82
N LEU A 54 -11.36 -49.06 -20.06
CA LEU A 54 -10.29 -48.22 -20.57
C LEU A 54 -9.03 -49.07 -20.77
N LEU A 55 -8.57 -49.19 -22.00
CA LEU A 55 -7.33 -49.88 -22.35
C LEU A 55 -6.17 -48.87 -22.33
N VAL A 56 -5.31 -48.98 -21.32
CA VAL A 56 -4.15 -48.09 -21.10
C VAL A 56 -2.89 -48.95 -21.10
N GLU A 57 -1.95 -48.68 -22.01
CA GLU A 57 -0.74 -49.50 -22.23
C GLU A 57 -1.05 -51.00 -22.39
N GLY A 58 -2.20 -51.33 -23.01
CA GLY A 58 -2.67 -52.70 -23.21
C GLY A 58 -3.25 -53.40 -21.98
N LYS A 59 -3.40 -52.68 -20.85
CA LYS A 59 -4.02 -53.17 -19.62
C LYS A 59 -5.44 -52.61 -19.49
N PRO A 60 -6.46 -53.45 -19.21
CA PRO A 60 -7.84 -52.99 -19.05
C PRO A 60 -8.08 -52.40 -17.66
N ILE A 61 -8.85 -51.30 -17.60
CA ILE A 61 -9.34 -50.68 -16.36
C ILE A 61 -10.85 -50.45 -16.48
N GLU A 62 -11.64 -51.08 -15.63
CA GLU A 62 -13.09 -50.92 -15.62
C GLU A 62 -13.51 -49.61 -14.94
N ALA A 63 -14.49 -48.91 -15.51
CA ALA A 63 -14.95 -47.62 -14.98
C ALA A 63 -16.42 -47.31 -15.30
N HIS A 64 -16.91 -46.19 -14.77
CA HIS A 64 -18.26 -45.67 -15.00
C HIS A 64 -18.19 -44.41 -15.88
N ARG A 65 -18.77 -44.44 -17.08
CA ARG A 65 -18.79 -43.33 -18.06
C ARG A 65 -19.33 -42.05 -17.47
N ILE A 66 -20.41 -42.13 -16.71
CA ILE A 66 -21.05 -40.96 -16.10
C ILE A 66 -20.12 -40.23 -15.15
N LEU A 67 -19.33 -40.97 -14.37
CA LEU A 67 -18.40 -40.37 -13.41
C LEU A 67 -17.24 -39.71 -14.15
N LEU A 68 -16.66 -40.41 -15.14
CA LEU A 68 -15.60 -39.87 -15.99
C LEU A 68 -16.03 -38.58 -16.71
N ALA A 69 -17.21 -38.61 -17.36
CA ALA A 69 -17.76 -37.47 -18.07
C ALA A 69 -18.19 -36.32 -17.16
N ALA A 70 -18.52 -36.60 -15.90
CA ALA A 70 -18.81 -35.57 -14.91
C ALA A 70 -17.54 -34.93 -14.33
N SER A 71 -16.43 -35.68 -14.29
CA SER A 71 -15.18 -35.25 -13.65
C SER A 71 -14.20 -34.51 -14.57
N CYS A 72 -14.22 -34.74 -15.88
CA CYS A 72 -13.39 -33.94 -16.79
C CYS A 72 -13.92 -33.82 -18.22
N ASP A 73 -13.52 -32.74 -18.90
CA ASP A 73 -14.03 -32.38 -20.22
C ASP A 73 -13.55 -33.33 -21.33
N TYR A 74 -12.38 -33.97 -21.16
CA TYR A 74 -11.89 -34.98 -22.09
C TYR A 74 -12.88 -36.16 -22.20
N PHE A 75 -13.26 -36.76 -21.07
CA PHE A 75 -14.21 -37.86 -21.06
C PHE A 75 -15.64 -37.40 -21.35
N ARG A 76 -15.97 -36.15 -21.01
CA ARG A 76 -17.26 -35.56 -21.39
C ARG A 76 -17.39 -35.47 -22.91
N GLY A 77 -16.38 -34.98 -23.61
CA GLY A 77 -16.34 -34.97 -25.07
C GLY A 77 -16.42 -36.38 -25.65
N MET A 78 -15.67 -37.32 -25.07
CA MET A 78 -15.64 -38.72 -25.51
C MET A 78 -16.97 -39.46 -25.37
N PHE A 79 -17.64 -39.33 -24.21
CA PHE A 79 -18.82 -40.14 -23.88
C PHE A 79 -20.15 -39.40 -24.04
N ALA A 80 -20.15 -38.07 -24.10
CA ALA A 80 -21.36 -37.26 -24.27
C ALA A 80 -21.31 -36.33 -25.51
N GLY A 81 -20.21 -36.33 -26.27
CA GLY A 81 -20.02 -35.49 -27.46
C GLY A 81 -20.39 -36.14 -28.79
N GLY A 82 -20.95 -37.36 -28.80
CA GLY A 82 -21.34 -38.07 -30.03
C GLY A 82 -20.18 -38.69 -30.82
N LEU A 83 -19.04 -38.91 -30.16
CA LEU A 83 -17.91 -39.65 -30.72
C LEU A 83 -18.17 -41.15 -30.75
N LYS A 84 -17.39 -41.92 -31.52
CA LYS A 84 -17.59 -43.36 -31.70
C LYS A 84 -17.46 -44.14 -30.38
N GLU A 85 -16.61 -43.64 -29.50
CA GLU A 85 -16.31 -44.13 -28.16
C GLU A 85 -17.54 -44.11 -27.23
N MET A 86 -18.60 -43.38 -27.59
CA MET A 86 -19.88 -43.37 -26.89
C MET A 86 -20.55 -44.76 -26.86
N GLU A 87 -20.37 -45.56 -27.90
CA GLU A 87 -21.01 -46.88 -28.05
C GLU A 87 -20.01 -48.05 -27.86
N GLN A 88 -18.73 -47.78 -27.61
CA GLN A 88 -17.70 -48.81 -27.51
C GLN A 88 -17.55 -49.35 -26.08
N GLU A 89 -17.62 -50.66 -25.88
CA GLU A 89 -17.35 -51.25 -24.56
C GLU A 89 -15.88 -51.09 -24.13
N GLU A 90 -14.94 -51.16 -25.07
CA GLU A 90 -13.51 -50.98 -24.84
C GLU A 90 -12.98 -49.73 -25.56
N VAL A 91 -12.33 -48.83 -24.81
CA VAL A 91 -11.81 -47.56 -25.31
C VAL A 91 -10.32 -47.45 -25.02
N HIS A 92 -9.52 -47.18 -26.06
CA HIS A 92 -8.07 -47.07 -25.93
C HIS A 92 -7.67 -45.65 -25.55
N ILE A 93 -6.99 -45.48 -24.41
CA ILE A 93 -6.42 -44.21 -23.98
C ILE A 93 -4.92 -44.22 -24.33
N GLN A 94 -4.53 -43.35 -25.24
CA GLN A 94 -3.15 -43.20 -25.68
C GLN A 94 -2.46 -42.08 -24.88
N GLY A 95 -1.15 -42.15 -24.71
CA GLY A 95 -0.35 -41.07 -24.11
C GLY A 95 -0.34 -41.00 -22.58
N VAL A 96 -1.11 -41.85 -21.90
CA VAL A 96 -1.20 -41.91 -20.43
C VAL A 96 -0.61 -43.23 -19.91
N SER A 97 0.20 -43.18 -18.85
CA SER A 97 0.70 -44.39 -18.19
C SER A 97 -0.40 -45.09 -17.40
N TYR A 98 -0.35 -46.43 -17.33
CA TYR A 98 -1.34 -47.20 -16.57
C TYR A 98 -1.39 -46.79 -15.09
N ASN A 99 -0.24 -46.48 -14.49
CA ASN A 99 -0.14 -46.08 -13.09
C ASN A 99 -0.76 -44.69 -12.84
N ALA A 100 -0.46 -43.72 -13.70
CA ALA A 100 -1.04 -42.39 -13.62
C ALA A 100 -2.57 -42.44 -13.78
N MET A 101 -3.06 -43.25 -14.73
CA MET A 101 -4.50 -43.44 -14.93
C MET A 101 -5.17 -44.05 -13.70
N CYS A 102 -4.56 -45.07 -13.08
CA CYS A 102 -5.07 -45.65 -11.84
C CYS A 102 -5.18 -44.62 -10.71
N LYS A 103 -4.17 -43.75 -10.55
CA LYS A 103 -4.18 -42.69 -9.53
C LYS A 103 -5.24 -41.62 -9.81
N ILE A 104 -5.38 -41.20 -11.07
CA ILE A 104 -6.42 -40.25 -11.49
C ILE A 104 -7.81 -40.83 -11.30
N LEU A 105 -8.04 -42.09 -11.69
CA LEU A 105 -9.29 -42.78 -11.43
C LEU A 105 -9.55 -42.87 -9.93
N ASN A 106 -8.56 -43.23 -9.12
CA ASN A 106 -8.76 -43.25 -7.69
C ASN A 106 -9.21 -41.89 -7.16
N PHE A 107 -8.57 -40.81 -7.59
CA PHE A 107 -8.99 -39.44 -7.28
C PHE A 107 -10.43 -39.15 -7.73
N ILE A 108 -10.84 -39.56 -8.93
CA ILE A 108 -12.21 -39.38 -9.43
C ILE A 108 -13.25 -40.06 -8.52
N TYR A 109 -12.94 -41.22 -7.95
CA TYR A 109 -13.86 -41.93 -7.05
C TYR A 109 -13.77 -41.48 -5.59
N THR A 110 -12.60 -41.09 -5.09
CA THR A 110 -12.37 -40.82 -3.66
C THR A 110 -12.20 -39.35 -3.32
N SER A 111 -11.95 -38.50 -4.31
CA SER A 111 -11.46 -37.12 -4.15
C SER A 111 -10.10 -37.01 -3.44
N GLU A 112 -9.30 -38.08 -3.42
CA GLU A 112 -7.98 -38.12 -2.79
C GLU A 112 -6.89 -38.49 -3.81
N LEU A 113 -5.77 -37.76 -3.79
CA LEU A 113 -4.63 -37.98 -4.67
C LEU A 113 -3.35 -38.06 -3.85
N GLU A 114 -2.57 -39.12 -4.08
CA GLU A 114 -1.26 -39.31 -3.46
C GLU A 114 -0.16 -38.95 -4.45
N LEU A 115 0.62 -37.91 -4.12
CA LEU A 115 1.72 -37.41 -4.94
C LEU A 115 3.08 -37.69 -4.29
N GLY A 116 4.05 -38.02 -5.13
CA GLY A 116 5.45 -38.23 -4.76
C GLY A 116 6.38 -37.82 -5.91
N LEU A 117 7.66 -37.58 -5.60
CA LEU A 117 8.66 -37.17 -6.59
C LEU A 117 8.82 -38.15 -7.76
N ASN A 118 8.52 -39.43 -7.53
CA ASN A 118 8.61 -40.49 -8.54
C ASN A 118 7.37 -40.60 -9.44
N ASN A 119 6.23 -40.00 -9.07
CA ASN A 119 4.97 -40.17 -9.81
C ASN A 119 4.36 -38.85 -10.30
N VAL A 120 4.76 -37.70 -9.74
CA VAL A 120 4.15 -36.39 -10.02
C VAL A 120 4.21 -36.04 -11.51
N GLN A 121 5.33 -36.30 -12.19
CA GLN A 121 5.49 -35.98 -13.61
C GLN A 121 4.54 -36.81 -14.49
N GLU A 122 4.41 -38.12 -14.23
CA GLU A 122 3.50 -38.99 -14.97
C GLU A 122 2.04 -38.59 -14.73
N ILE A 123 1.68 -38.29 -13.47
CA ILE A 123 0.33 -37.86 -13.10
C ILE A 123 0.00 -36.50 -13.72
N LEU A 124 0.93 -35.54 -13.68
CA LEU A 124 0.75 -34.22 -14.29
C LEU A 124 0.57 -34.32 -15.80
N THR A 125 1.38 -35.14 -16.48
CA THR A 125 1.24 -35.41 -17.92
C THR A 125 -0.16 -35.91 -18.25
N ALA A 126 -0.61 -36.92 -17.49
CA ALA A 126 -1.92 -37.52 -17.67
C ALA A 126 -3.05 -36.52 -17.36
N ALA A 127 -2.92 -35.72 -16.30
CA ALA A 127 -3.92 -34.73 -15.90
C ALA A 127 -4.06 -33.59 -16.92
N CYS A 128 -2.95 -33.13 -17.51
CA CYS A 128 -2.97 -32.16 -18.59
C CYS A 128 -3.68 -32.73 -19.83
N GLN A 129 -3.34 -33.96 -20.21
CA GLN A 129 -3.95 -34.61 -21.36
C GLN A 129 -5.45 -34.87 -21.18
N LEU A 130 -5.85 -35.32 -19.97
CA LEU A 130 -7.24 -35.57 -19.61
C LEU A 130 -8.00 -34.31 -19.19
N GLN A 131 -7.33 -33.15 -19.17
CA GLN A 131 -7.89 -31.84 -18.82
C GLN A 131 -8.58 -31.86 -17.44
N ILE A 132 -7.83 -32.19 -16.39
CA ILE A 132 -8.33 -32.25 -14.99
C ILE A 132 -7.69 -31.13 -14.14
N PRO A 133 -8.30 -29.94 -14.05
CA PRO A 133 -7.67 -28.76 -13.45
C PRO A 133 -7.28 -28.93 -11.99
N GLU A 134 -8.10 -29.60 -11.17
CA GLU A 134 -7.80 -29.83 -9.76
C GLU A 134 -6.55 -30.69 -9.55
N VAL A 135 -6.37 -31.73 -10.38
CA VAL A 135 -5.17 -32.59 -10.30
C VAL A 135 -3.93 -31.82 -10.76
N ILE A 136 -4.04 -31.03 -11.84
CA ILE A 136 -2.95 -30.16 -12.30
C ILE A 136 -2.54 -29.20 -11.18
N LYS A 137 -3.51 -28.58 -10.49
CA LYS A 137 -3.27 -27.70 -9.35
C LYS A 137 -2.53 -28.40 -8.23
N PHE A 138 -2.97 -29.59 -7.79
CA PHE A 138 -2.29 -30.35 -6.73
C PHE A 138 -0.86 -30.73 -7.13
N CYS A 139 -0.64 -31.10 -8.40
CA CYS A 139 0.70 -31.36 -8.90
C CYS A 139 1.58 -30.10 -8.86
N CYS A 140 1.06 -28.93 -9.24
CA CYS A 140 1.81 -27.66 -9.17
C CYS A 140 2.15 -27.27 -7.72
N GLU A 141 1.19 -27.37 -6.80
CA GLU A 141 1.41 -27.10 -5.37
C GLU A 141 2.46 -28.05 -4.78
N PHE A 142 2.39 -29.33 -5.13
CA PHE A 142 3.40 -30.31 -4.73
C PHE A 142 4.78 -29.96 -5.29
N LEU A 143 4.90 -29.68 -6.59
CA LEU A 143 6.17 -29.30 -7.21
C LEU A 143 6.77 -28.06 -6.55
N MET A 144 5.96 -27.02 -6.31
CA MET A 144 6.40 -25.79 -5.63
C MET A 144 6.95 -26.02 -4.22
N SER A 145 6.48 -27.04 -3.50
CA SER A 145 6.99 -27.38 -2.16
C SER A 145 8.42 -27.96 -2.16
N TRP A 146 8.93 -28.38 -3.33
CA TRP A 146 10.26 -28.94 -3.52
C TRP A 146 11.17 -28.05 -4.37
N VAL A 147 10.75 -26.84 -4.75
CA VAL A 147 11.58 -25.91 -5.53
C VAL A 147 12.75 -25.41 -4.69
N ASP A 148 13.94 -25.45 -5.27
CA ASP A 148 15.16 -24.88 -4.72
C ASP A 148 15.96 -24.13 -5.79
N GLU A 149 17.10 -23.54 -5.41
CA GLU A 149 17.96 -22.78 -6.30
C GLU A 149 18.66 -23.65 -7.37
N GLU A 150 18.74 -24.97 -7.17
CA GLU A 150 19.42 -25.90 -8.06
C GLU A 150 18.47 -26.46 -9.13
N ASN A 151 17.21 -26.73 -8.77
CA ASN A 151 16.23 -27.42 -9.62
C ASN A 151 15.29 -26.47 -10.40
N ILE A 152 15.39 -25.17 -10.18
CA ILE A 152 14.43 -24.20 -10.73
C ILE A 152 14.34 -24.18 -12.25
N LEU A 153 15.44 -24.43 -12.96
CA LEU A 153 15.44 -24.50 -14.42
C LEU A 153 14.70 -25.72 -14.95
N ASP A 154 14.77 -26.84 -14.22
CA ASP A 154 14.01 -28.04 -14.56
C ASP A 154 12.51 -27.78 -14.35
N MET A 155 12.16 -27.03 -13.30
CA MET A 155 10.78 -26.63 -13.02
C MET A 155 10.22 -25.69 -14.09
N TYR A 156 11.01 -24.74 -14.59
CA TYR A 156 10.61 -23.93 -15.76
C TYR A 156 10.41 -24.78 -17.01
N ARG A 157 11.34 -25.71 -17.29
CA ARG A 157 11.20 -26.61 -18.44
C ARG A 157 9.93 -27.45 -18.36
N LEU A 158 9.56 -27.89 -17.16
CA LEU A 158 8.33 -28.61 -16.92
C LEU A 158 7.10 -27.70 -17.09
N ALA A 159 7.15 -26.47 -16.58
CA ALA A 159 6.08 -25.50 -16.75
C ALA A 159 5.83 -25.17 -18.23
N ASP A 160 6.89 -24.94 -19.00
CA ASP A 160 6.83 -24.67 -20.44
C ASP A 160 6.34 -25.90 -21.24
N LEU A 161 6.74 -27.12 -20.85
CA LEU A 161 6.31 -28.35 -21.52
C LEU A 161 4.80 -28.57 -21.43
N PHE A 162 4.17 -28.12 -20.35
CA PHE A 162 2.74 -28.33 -20.06
C PHE A 162 1.92 -27.03 -20.12
N ASP A 163 2.48 -25.94 -20.64
CA ASP A 163 1.85 -24.61 -20.72
C ASP A 163 1.28 -24.11 -19.35
N LEU A 164 2.00 -24.39 -18.25
CA LEU A 164 1.57 -24.08 -16.88
C LEU A 164 1.96 -22.65 -16.49
N SER A 165 1.23 -21.67 -17.02
CA SER A 165 1.51 -20.24 -16.78
C SER A 165 1.50 -19.85 -15.30
N HIS A 166 0.63 -20.47 -14.49
CA HIS A 166 0.56 -20.20 -13.05
C HIS A 166 1.84 -20.61 -12.33
N LEU A 167 2.35 -21.81 -12.65
CA LEU A 167 3.60 -22.33 -12.07
C LEU A 167 4.77 -21.40 -12.41
N SER A 168 4.86 -20.93 -13.66
CA SER A 168 5.90 -19.98 -14.07
C SER A 168 5.89 -18.67 -13.28
N VAL A 169 4.71 -18.15 -12.92
CA VAL A 169 4.56 -16.94 -12.08
C VAL A 169 4.96 -17.21 -10.62
N GLU A 170 4.65 -18.39 -10.10
CA GLU A 170 5.07 -18.80 -8.75
C GLU A 170 6.59 -19.01 -8.67
N LEU A 171 7.21 -19.58 -9.72
CA LEU A 171 8.66 -19.70 -9.84
C LEU A 171 9.34 -18.33 -9.93
N ASP A 172 8.78 -17.38 -10.68
CA ASP A 172 9.27 -16.00 -10.71
C ASP A 172 9.24 -15.38 -9.31
N SER A 173 8.13 -15.57 -8.60
CA SER A 173 7.95 -15.07 -7.24
C SER A 173 8.95 -15.70 -6.26
N PHE A 174 9.28 -16.99 -6.44
CA PHE A 174 10.30 -17.67 -5.65
C PHE A 174 11.69 -17.08 -5.91
N ILE A 175 12.04 -16.84 -7.18
CA ILE A 175 13.34 -16.21 -7.54
C ILE A 175 13.42 -14.82 -6.96
N LEU A 176 12.38 -13.99 -7.11
CA LEU A 176 12.40 -12.61 -6.63
C LEU A 176 12.61 -12.53 -5.11
N LYS A 177 12.09 -13.49 -4.34
CA LYS A 177 12.27 -13.61 -2.89
C LYS A 177 13.67 -14.07 -2.47
N ASN A 178 14.23 -15.05 -3.18
CA ASN A 178 15.54 -15.64 -2.88
C ASN A 178 16.64 -15.14 -3.83
N PHE A 179 16.47 -13.95 -4.41
CA PHE A 179 17.27 -13.54 -5.55
C PHE A 179 18.76 -13.40 -5.21
N LEU A 180 19.07 -12.91 -4.00
CA LEU A 180 20.44 -12.67 -3.58
C LEU A 180 21.26 -13.98 -3.51
N THR A 181 20.69 -15.04 -2.95
CA THR A 181 21.35 -16.36 -2.89
C THR A 181 21.40 -16.99 -4.27
N PHE A 182 20.27 -16.95 -5.00
CA PHE A 182 20.18 -17.48 -6.35
C PHE A 182 21.17 -16.84 -7.34
N SER A 183 21.38 -15.52 -7.27
CA SER A 183 22.27 -14.77 -8.17
C SER A 183 23.74 -15.22 -8.12
N LYS A 184 24.14 -15.91 -7.05
CA LYS A 184 25.51 -16.42 -6.86
C LYS A 184 25.71 -17.82 -7.43
N THR A 185 24.64 -18.49 -7.85
CA THR A 185 24.67 -19.86 -8.37
C THR A 185 25.05 -19.90 -9.84
N GLU A 186 25.55 -21.05 -10.31
CA GLU A 186 25.77 -21.30 -11.74
C GLU A 186 24.46 -21.42 -12.53
N VAL A 187 23.37 -21.78 -11.85
CA VAL A 187 22.02 -21.93 -12.42
C VAL A 187 21.49 -20.57 -12.89
N TYR A 188 21.75 -19.49 -12.14
CA TYR A 188 21.40 -18.13 -12.54
C TYR A 188 21.99 -17.72 -13.89
N ARG A 189 23.23 -18.10 -14.20
CA ARG A 189 23.88 -17.78 -15.49
C ARG A 189 23.27 -18.51 -16.68
N GLN A 190 22.54 -19.60 -16.43
CA GLN A 190 21.88 -20.38 -17.48
C GLN A 190 20.49 -19.86 -17.82
N LEU A 191 19.95 -18.91 -17.04
CA LEU A 191 18.67 -18.28 -17.36
C LEU A 191 18.75 -17.47 -18.66
N PRO A 192 17.66 -17.46 -19.46
CA PRO A 192 17.57 -16.56 -20.61
C PRO A 192 17.78 -15.09 -20.22
N LEU A 193 18.57 -14.36 -21.01
CA LEU A 193 18.93 -12.96 -20.73
C LEU A 193 17.70 -12.07 -20.54
N GLU A 194 16.66 -12.25 -21.37
CA GLU A 194 15.42 -11.50 -21.31
C GLU A 194 14.67 -11.73 -19.98
N LYS A 195 14.70 -12.98 -19.50
CA LYS A 195 14.07 -13.37 -18.23
C LYS A 195 14.81 -12.74 -17.06
N THR A 196 16.14 -12.84 -17.05
CA THR A 196 16.99 -12.20 -16.03
C THR A 196 16.81 -10.69 -16.02
N TYR A 197 16.75 -10.05 -17.19
CA TYR A 197 16.48 -8.62 -17.29
C TYR A 197 15.12 -8.25 -16.69
N ALA A 198 14.07 -9.03 -16.97
CA ALA A 198 12.74 -8.78 -16.41
C ALA A 198 12.72 -8.92 -14.88
N LEU A 199 13.37 -9.95 -14.34
CA LEU A 199 13.50 -10.18 -12.89
C LEU A 199 14.25 -9.02 -12.21
N LEU A 200 15.43 -8.65 -12.74
CA LEU A 200 16.24 -7.55 -12.21
C LEU A 200 15.58 -6.18 -12.36
N ASN A 201 14.67 -6.00 -13.31
CA ASN A 201 13.94 -4.74 -13.48
C ASN A 201 12.68 -4.64 -12.58
N SER A 202 12.28 -5.74 -11.94
CA SER A 202 11.09 -5.80 -11.08
C SER A 202 11.23 -4.98 -9.80
N ASN A 203 10.12 -4.40 -9.34
CA ASN A 203 10.00 -3.75 -8.01
C ASN A 203 9.74 -4.76 -6.88
N PHE A 204 9.38 -6.00 -7.21
CA PHE A 204 9.18 -7.09 -6.25
C PHE A 204 10.48 -7.82 -5.89
N LEU A 205 11.60 -7.43 -6.49
CA LEU A 205 12.92 -8.00 -6.20
C LEU A 205 13.30 -7.72 -4.75
N GLU A 206 13.52 -8.78 -3.96
CA GLU A 206 13.82 -8.65 -2.53
C GLU A 206 15.31 -8.38 -2.29
N VAL A 207 15.69 -7.11 -2.49
CA VAL A 207 17.04 -6.57 -2.20
C VAL A 207 16.98 -5.46 -1.16
N ILE A 208 18.08 -5.27 -0.44
CA ILE A 208 18.24 -4.23 0.58
C ILE A 208 18.81 -2.95 -0.05
N SER A 209 19.65 -3.08 -1.10
CA SER A 209 20.26 -1.94 -1.79
C SER A 209 20.44 -2.18 -3.30
N GLU A 210 20.58 -1.11 -4.08
CA GLU A 210 20.91 -1.21 -5.51
C GLU A 210 22.35 -1.68 -5.77
N ASN A 211 23.20 -1.71 -4.74
CA ASN A 211 24.52 -2.34 -4.87
C ASN A 211 24.40 -3.86 -5.08
N GLU A 212 23.45 -4.51 -4.42
CA GLU A 212 23.18 -5.95 -4.62
C GLU A 212 22.68 -6.22 -6.04
N VAL A 213 21.86 -5.32 -6.60
CA VAL A 213 21.38 -5.41 -8.00
C VAL A 213 22.53 -5.22 -8.97
N TYR A 214 23.44 -4.27 -8.70
CA TYR A 214 24.65 -4.06 -9.49
C TYR A 214 25.54 -5.31 -9.51
N GLU A 215 25.83 -5.89 -8.34
CA GLU A 215 26.62 -7.12 -8.23
C GLU A 215 25.94 -8.29 -8.93
N ALA A 216 24.63 -8.49 -8.74
CA ALA A 216 23.89 -9.56 -9.39
C ALA A 216 23.83 -9.43 -10.92
N ALA A 217 23.80 -8.21 -11.45
CA ALA A 217 23.91 -7.97 -12.89
C ALA A 217 25.29 -8.38 -13.43
N LEU A 218 26.34 -8.26 -12.63
CA LEU A 218 27.68 -8.72 -12.98
C LEU A 218 27.85 -10.24 -12.82
N PHE A 219 27.29 -10.86 -11.78
CA PHE A 219 27.38 -12.31 -11.54
C PHE A 219 26.80 -13.15 -12.67
N TYR A 220 25.95 -12.57 -13.53
CA TYR A 220 25.44 -13.24 -14.72
C TYR A 220 26.54 -13.54 -15.76
N HIS A 221 27.55 -12.67 -15.86
CA HIS A 221 28.65 -12.80 -16.83
C HIS A 221 30.00 -13.17 -16.21
N TYR A 222 30.18 -12.91 -14.92
CA TYR A 222 31.44 -13.06 -14.20
C TYR A 222 31.26 -13.92 -12.94
N THR A 223 32.34 -14.52 -12.45
CA THR A 223 32.28 -15.28 -11.19
C THR A 223 32.25 -14.36 -9.97
N PRO A 224 31.66 -14.78 -8.83
CA PRO A 224 31.64 -13.96 -7.62
C PRO A 224 33.03 -13.48 -7.21
N GLU A 225 34.05 -14.34 -7.33
CA GLU A 225 35.43 -14.01 -6.98
C GLU A 225 35.99 -12.90 -7.87
N GLN A 226 35.66 -12.89 -9.17
CA GLN A 226 36.12 -11.86 -10.09
C GLN A 226 35.52 -10.49 -9.77
N VAL A 227 34.24 -10.47 -9.39
CA VAL A 227 33.51 -9.25 -9.01
C VAL A 227 34.00 -8.73 -7.66
N GLU A 228 34.17 -9.60 -6.66
CA GLU A 228 34.65 -9.24 -5.32
C GLU A 228 36.10 -8.72 -5.34
N MET A 229 36.96 -9.32 -6.18
CA MET A 229 38.34 -8.85 -6.37
C MET A 229 38.43 -7.60 -7.27
N ASP A 230 37.29 -7.12 -7.77
CA ASP A 230 37.16 -5.92 -8.58
C ASP A 230 37.94 -5.95 -9.91
N GLN A 231 38.16 -7.16 -10.44
CA GLN A 231 39.00 -7.45 -11.62
C GLN A 231 38.23 -7.43 -12.94
N VAL A 232 36.95 -7.09 -12.91
CA VAL A 232 36.06 -7.12 -14.08
C VAL A 232 36.30 -5.91 -15.00
N SER A 233 36.48 -6.18 -16.30
CA SER A 233 36.58 -5.13 -17.32
C SER A 233 35.19 -4.70 -17.79
N LEU A 234 34.86 -3.41 -17.61
CA LEU A 234 33.57 -2.79 -17.96
C LEU A 234 33.64 -1.92 -19.22
N MET A 235 34.55 -2.23 -20.14
CA MET A 235 34.68 -1.52 -21.42
C MET A 235 33.40 -1.66 -22.28
N GLU A 236 32.83 -2.86 -22.30
CA GLU A 236 31.52 -3.16 -22.89
C GLU A 236 30.59 -3.59 -21.76
N PRO A 237 29.78 -2.66 -21.21
CA PRO A 237 28.96 -2.96 -20.03
C PRO A 237 27.87 -3.99 -20.38
N PRO A 238 27.66 -5.02 -19.55
CA PRO A 238 26.53 -5.92 -19.70
C PRO A 238 25.20 -5.19 -19.82
N LYS A 239 24.30 -5.68 -20.70
CA LYS A 239 22.95 -5.14 -20.86
C LYS A 239 22.16 -5.12 -19.54
N LEU A 240 22.43 -6.08 -18.65
CA LEU A 240 21.78 -6.15 -17.33
C LEU A 240 22.12 -4.94 -16.44
N LEU A 241 23.22 -4.23 -16.66
CA LEU A 241 23.52 -3.01 -15.89
C LEU A 241 22.51 -1.88 -16.14
N GLU A 242 21.74 -1.94 -17.23
CA GLU A 242 20.65 -0.99 -17.48
C GLU A 242 19.49 -1.11 -16.49
N THR A 243 19.38 -2.22 -15.73
CA THR A 243 18.32 -2.41 -14.73
C THR A 243 18.69 -1.82 -13.36
N VAL A 244 19.95 -1.43 -13.18
CA VAL A 244 20.49 -0.87 -11.92
C VAL A 244 20.09 0.59 -11.80
N ARG A 245 19.54 0.95 -10.63
CA ARG A 245 19.11 2.33 -10.34
C ARG A 245 20.26 3.08 -9.69
N PHE A 246 21.29 3.40 -10.48
CA PHE A 246 22.49 4.11 -10.01
C PHE A 246 22.22 5.36 -9.15
N PRO A 247 21.20 6.22 -9.43
CA PRO A 247 20.85 7.35 -8.58
C PRO A 247 20.43 7.02 -7.13
N LEU A 248 20.23 5.74 -6.81
CA LEU A 248 19.88 5.23 -5.47
C LEU A 248 21.03 4.49 -4.79
N MET A 249 22.17 4.36 -5.45
CA MET A 249 23.38 3.82 -4.84
C MET A 249 24.07 4.87 -3.97
N GLU A 250 24.90 4.42 -3.04
CA GLU A 250 25.68 5.32 -2.19
C GLU A 250 26.66 6.18 -3.00
N LEU A 251 26.76 7.46 -2.62
CA LEU A 251 27.60 8.44 -3.32
C LEU A 251 29.07 8.00 -3.43
N GLN A 252 29.63 7.42 -2.36
CA GLN A 252 31.02 6.96 -2.34
C GLN A 252 31.26 5.78 -3.29
N THR A 253 30.28 4.90 -3.43
CA THR A 253 30.34 3.75 -4.34
C THR A 253 30.25 4.23 -5.79
N LEU A 254 29.36 5.18 -6.10
CA LEU A 254 29.28 5.80 -7.42
C LEU A 254 30.56 6.54 -7.82
N GLN A 255 31.19 7.28 -6.89
CA GLN A 255 32.45 7.96 -7.14
C GLN A 255 33.58 6.97 -7.49
N ARG A 256 33.75 5.93 -6.66
CA ARG A 256 34.74 4.86 -6.92
C ARG A 256 34.52 4.18 -8.26
N LEU A 257 33.26 3.91 -8.62
CA LEU A 257 32.90 3.32 -9.91
C LEU A 257 33.23 4.28 -11.06
N HIS A 258 32.85 5.56 -10.95
CA HIS A 258 33.13 6.57 -11.98
C HIS A 258 34.62 6.74 -12.27
N ASP A 259 35.45 6.74 -11.22
CA ASP A 259 36.90 6.93 -11.33
C ASP A 259 37.58 5.73 -11.99
N ARG A 260 37.08 4.52 -11.74
CA ARG A 260 37.58 3.28 -12.37
C ARG A 260 37.19 3.14 -13.83
N LEU A 261 36.01 3.63 -14.21
CA LEU A 261 35.53 3.49 -15.58
C LEU A 261 36.35 4.35 -16.55
N SER A 262 36.68 3.78 -17.70
CA SER A 262 37.19 4.51 -18.86
C SER A 262 36.02 5.22 -19.57
N SER A 263 36.29 5.93 -20.67
CA SER A 263 35.23 6.58 -21.45
C SER A 263 34.32 5.53 -22.10
N CYS A 264 33.17 5.25 -21.49
CA CYS A 264 32.14 4.33 -21.97
C CYS A 264 30.73 4.82 -21.59
N PRO A 265 29.64 4.29 -22.21
CA PRO A 265 28.27 4.70 -21.91
C PRO A 265 27.90 4.55 -20.43
N LEU A 266 28.42 3.51 -19.76
CA LEU A 266 28.18 3.32 -18.31
C LEU A 266 28.75 4.48 -17.48
N LYS A 267 29.91 5.02 -17.86
CA LYS A 267 30.51 6.16 -17.17
C LYS A 267 29.61 7.41 -17.25
N GLU A 268 28.92 7.61 -18.37
CA GLU A 268 27.95 8.70 -18.56
C GLU A 268 26.71 8.50 -17.68
N THR A 269 26.20 7.27 -17.59
CA THR A 269 25.10 6.92 -16.68
C THR A 269 25.46 7.17 -15.22
N VAL A 270 26.65 6.74 -14.78
CA VAL A 270 27.15 6.97 -13.42
C VAL A 270 27.39 8.47 -13.18
N ALA A 271 27.90 9.21 -14.17
CA ALA A 271 28.06 10.66 -14.07
C ALA A 271 26.71 11.39 -13.90
N SER A 272 25.67 10.91 -14.59
CA SER A 272 24.30 11.42 -14.46
C SER A 272 23.73 11.14 -13.07
N ALA A 273 23.98 9.95 -12.51
CA ALA A 273 23.63 9.63 -11.12
C ALA A 273 24.37 10.56 -10.13
N LEU A 274 25.68 10.77 -10.30
CA LEU A 274 26.45 11.73 -9.48
C LEU A 274 25.89 13.16 -9.58
N MET A 275 25.43 13.58 -10.76
CA MET A 275 24.77 14.87 -10.95
C MET A 275 23.42 14.94 -10.21
N TYR A 276 22.66 13.85 -10.19
CA TYR A 276 21.42 13.74 -9.42
C TYR A 276 21.66 13.89 -7.92
N HIS A 277 22.72 13.30 -7.37
CA HIS A 277 23.12 13.51 -5.96
C HIS A 277 23.55 14.96 -5.68
N LYS A 278 24.26 15.62 -6.60
CA LYS A 278 24.68 17.02 -6.43
C LYS A 278 23.49 17.98 -6.39
N ASN A 279 22.41 17.67 -7.10
CA ASN A 279 21.24 18.53 -7.22
C ASN A 279 20.11 18.10 -6.27
N GLU A 280 20.39 18.01 -4.96
CA GLU A 280 19.43 17.52 -3.95
C GLU A 280 18.06 18.22 -4.03
N CYS A 281 18.01 19.54 -4.25
CA CYS A 281 16.75 20.29 -4.35
C CYS A 281 15.89 19.87 -5.55
N LEU A 282 16.52 19.53 -6.69
CA LEU A 282 15.83 19.18 -7.94
C LEU A 282 15.40 17.72 -8.00
N GLN A 283 15.87 16.86 -7.10
CA GLN A 283 15.52 15.43 -7.11
C GLN A 283 14.02 15.15 -7.25
N PRO A 284 13.10 15.84 -6.56
CA PRO A 284 11.67 15.59 -6.66
C PRO A 284 11.09 15.81 -8.06
N VAL A 285 11.71 16.66 -8.88
CA VAL A 285 11.28 16.94 -10.27
C VAL A 285 12.12 16.22 -11.32
N LEU A 286 13.28 15.67 -10.94
CA LEU A 286 14.16 14.88 -11.82
C LEU A 286 13.86 13.38 -11.72
N GLN A 287 12.58 13.01 -11.79
CA GLN A 287 12.15 11.63 -11.59
C GLN A 287 12.16 10.82 -12.87
N SER A 288 12.65 9.59 -12.76
CA SER A 288 12.62 8.56 -13.80
C SER A 288 12.45 7.20 -13.14
N ARG A 289 12.27 6.14 -13.94
CA ARG A 289 12.27 4.76 -13.43
C ARG A 289 13.52 4.41 -12.60
N HIS A 290 14.64 5.09 -12.88
CA HIS A 290 15.94 4.86 -12.24
C HIS A 290 16.14 5.66 -10.94
N THR A 291 15.21 6.55 -10.59
CA THR A 291 15.29 7.34 -9.34
C THR A 291 14.21 6.96 -8.33
N GLN A 292 13.31 6.05 -8.71
CA GLN A 292 12.22 5.53 -7.90
C GLN A 292 12.68 4.31 -7.10
N VAL A 293 12.24 4.22 -5.84
CA VAL A 293 12.55 3.08 -4.95
C VAL A 293 12.11 1.77 -5.59
N ARG A 294 12.96 0.75 -5.52
CA ARG A 294 12.60 -0.62 -5.90
C ARG A 294 11.79 -1.27 -4.79
N SER A 295 10.49 -0.96 -4.77
CA SER A 295 9.56 -1.45 -3.76
C SER A 295 8.13 -1.23 -4.22
N GLU A 296 7.25 -2.15 -3.82
CA GLU A 296 5.79 -2.03 -3.95
C GLU A 296 5.11 -1.82 -2.58
N PHE A 297 5.90 -1.56 -1.52
CA PHE A 297 5.38 -1.35 -0.17
C PHE A 297 4.89 0.09 0.02
N HIS A 298 3.65 0.34 -0.37
CA HIS A 298 2.93 1.57 -0.07
C HIS A 298 2.43 1.55 1.38
N CYS A 299 3.09 2.34 2.24
CA CYS A 299 2.85 2.35 3.68
C CYS A 299 2.14 3.64 4.09
N VAL A 300 1.22 3.54 5.04
CA VAL A 300 0.65 4.70 5.73
C VAL A 300 1.67 5.22 6.74
N VAL A 301 1.94 6.51 6.70
CA VAL A 301 3.00 7.17 7.47
C VAL A 301 2.45 8.38 8.20
N GLY A 302 2.79 8.52 9.48
CA GLY A 302 2.49 9.68 10.32
C GLY A 302 3.75 10.42 10.76
N PHE A 303 3.70 11.76 10.74
CA PHE A 303 4.79 12.66 11.11
C PHE A 303 4.35 13.67 12.18
N GLY A 304 5.21 13.83 13.18
CA GLY A 304 5.06 14.87 14.19
C GLY A 304 3.80 14.70 15.04
N GLY A 305 3.19 15.81 15.44
CA GLY A 305 2.04 15.85 16.32
C GLY A 305 2.39 16.15 17.78
N MET A 306 1.37 16.15 18.63
CA MET A 306 1.50 16.53 20.04
C MET A 306 0.94 15.44 20.95
N HIS A 307 1.75 14.99 21.90
CA HIS A 307 1.35 13.98 22.89
C HIS A 307 0.68 14.60 24.14
N SER A 308 -0.04 13.76 24.88
CA SER A 308 -0.61 14.14 26.19
C SER A 308 0.38 13.90 27.33
N THR A 309 1.05 14.96 27.83
CA THR A 309 1.79 15.06 29.13
C THR A 309 2.96 14.05 29.33
N PRO A 310 3.96 14.35 30.21
CA PRO A 310 4.06 15.41 31.21
C PRO A 310 4.65 16.75 30.71
N SER A 311 5.02 16.86 29.44
CA SER A 311 5.27 18.15 28.79
C SER A 311 4.47 18.23 27.50
N ILE A 312 4.06 19.44 27.10
CA ILE A 312 3.53 19.73 25.76
C ILE A 312 4.72 19.57 24.78
N ALA A 313 5.13 18.31 24.58
CA ALA A 313 6.27 17.96 23.75
C ALA A 313 5.76 17.73 22.33
N LEU A 314 6.17 18.61 21.44
CA LEU A 314 6.05 18.37 20.01
C LEU A 314 6.89 17.15 19.66
N SER A 315 6.25 16.19 19.01
CA SER A 315 6.90 14.98 18.53
C SER A 315 7.75 15.32 17.32
N ASN A 316 8.96 14.77 17.27
CA ASN A 316 9.74 14.63 16.05
C ASN A 316 9.62 13.22 15.48
N GLN A 317 8.79 12.36 16.08
CA GLN A 317 8.72 10.97 15.67
C GLN A 317 7.95 10.83 14.36
N ALA A 318 8.52 10.06 13.45
CA ALA A 318 7.85 9.52 12.29
C ALA A 318 7.55 8.04 12.54
N ARG A 319 6.33 7.62 12.19
CA ARG A 319 5.88 6.23 12.31
C ARG A 319 5.24 5.77 11.01
N TYR A 320 5.42 4.51 10.67
CA TYR A 320 4.74 3.89 9.54
C TYR A 320 4.03 2.62 10.01
N LEU A 321 2.93 2.28 9.34
CA LEU A 321 2.26 1.00 9.52
C LEU A 321 3.01 -0.05 8.70
N ASN A 322 3.70 -0.98 9.37
CA ASN A 322 4.45 -2.03 8.70
C ASN A 322 3.48 -3.06 8.11
N PRO A 323 3.41 -3.21 6.76
CA PRO A 323 2.43 -4.10 6.13
C PRO A 323 2.75 -5.59 6.35
N LEU A 324 3.98 -5.94 6.71
CA LEU A 324 4.39 -7.32 6.99
C LEU A 324 4.01 -7.77 8.40
N LEU A 325 4.07 -6.84 9.36
CA LEU A 325 3.81 -7.11 10.78
C LEU A 325 2.39 -6.71 11.23
N GLY A 326 1.73 -5.80 10.49
CA GLY A 326 0.45 -5.23 10.90
C GLY A 326 0.55 -4.28 12.10
N GLU A 327 1.73 -3.69 12.34
CA GLU A 327 2.02 -2.87 13.53
C GLU A 327 2.69 -1.54 13.16
N TRP A 328 2.50 -0.52 14.00
CA TRP A 328 3.20 0.75 13.87
C TRP A 328 4.66 0.64 14.28
N ARG A 329 5.57 1.10 13.43
CA ARG A 329 7.02 1.10 13.69
C ARG A 329 7.60 2.51 13.57
N PRO A 330 8.54 2.90 14.45
CA PRO A 330 9.26 4.16 14.31
C PRO A 330 10.30 4.06 13.19
N PHE A 331 10.56 5.17 12.49
CA PHE A 331 11.60 5.27 11.46
C PHE A 331 12.18 6.69 11.40
N THR A 332 12.33 7.31 12.58
CA THR A 332 12.60 8.75 12.68
C THR A 332 14.03 9.07 12.26
N ALA A 333 14.15 9.84 11.18
CA ALA A 333 15.41 10.42 10.73
C ALA A 333 16.05 11.39 11.72
N SER A 334 17.38 11.52 11.64
CA SER A 334 18.12 12.61 12.27
C SER A 334 17.60 13.98 11.78
N SER A 335 17.69 15.00 12.65
CA SER A 335 17.19 16.36 12.39
C SER A 335 15.69 16.49 12.11
N SER A 336 14.88 15.47 12.41
CA SER A 336 13.43 15.52 12.24
C SER A 336 12.80 16.71 12.98
N PRO A 337 11.96 17.50 12.30
CA PRO A 337 11.40 18.71 12.89
C PRO A 337 10.36 18.38 13.96
N ARG A 338 10.36 19.17 15.05
CA ARG A 338 9.39 19.06 16.15
C ARG A 338 8.21 20.00 15.89
N MET A 339 7.09 19.48 15.38
CA MET A 339 5.91 20.30 15.11
C MET A 339 4.60 19.52 15.06
N SER A 340 3.48 20.24 15.22
CA SER A 340 2.10 19.75 15.10
C SER A 340 1.29 20.63 14.14
N ASN A 341 0.14 20.14 13.66
CA ASN A 341 -0.76 20.88 12.77
C ASN A 341 -0.05 21.45 11.53
N GLN A 342 0.90 20.68 11.00
CA GLN A 342 1.67 21.03 9.81
C GLN A 342 0.86 20.74 8.58
N GLY A 343 1.03 21.56 7.54
CA GLY A 343 0.59 21.19 6.21
C GLY A 343 1.49 20.09 5.66
N ILE A 344 0.89 19.08 5.03
CA ILE A 344 1.61 17.96 4.43
C ILE A 344 1.27 17.82 2.95
N ALA A 345 2.29 17.52 2.15
CA ALA A 345 2.17 17.20 0.74
C ALA A 345 3.13 16.06 0.39
N VAL A 346 2.76 15.26 -0.61
CA VAL A 346 3.67 14.27 -1.20
C VAL A 346 3.82 14.58 -2.68
N LEU A 347 5.06 14.85 -3.11
CA LEU A 347 5.40 15.04 -4.51
C LEU A 347 6.46 14.01 -4.88
N ASN A 348 6.11 13.09 -5.79
CA ASN A 348 6.99 12.03 -6.28
C ASN A 348 7.72 11.25 -5.17
N ASN A 349 6.95 10.79 -4.17
CA ASN A 349 7.45 10.05 -2.99
C ASN A 349 8.35 10.84 -2.02
N PHE A 350 8.47 12.16 -2.19
CA PHE A 350 9.06 13.05 -1.18
C PHE A 350 7.96 13.70 -0.35
N VAL A 351 8.12 13.73 0.97
CA VAL A 351 7.16 14.42 1.86
C VAL A 351 7.60 15.86 2.05
N TYR A 352 6.65 16.76 2.06
CA TYR A 352 6.83 18.16 2.38
C TYR A 352 6.01 18.50 3.61
N LEU A 353 6.69 19.02 4.62
CA LEU A 353 6.10 19.51 5.86
C LEU A 353 6.27 21.02 5.92
N ILE A 354 5.16 21.74 5.86
CA ILE A 354 5.12 23.18 5.60
C ILE A 354 4.40 23.88 6.76
N GLY A 355 5.08 24.84 7.39
CA GLY A 355 4.53 25.64 8.49
C GLY A 355 4.13 24.79 9.70
N GLY A 356 3.01 25.15 10.33
CA GLY A 356 2.45 24.47 11.49
C GLY A 356 2.74 25.18 12.81
N ASP A 357 2.46 24.48 13.91
CA ASP A 357 2.55 25.02 15.26
C ASP A 357 3.89 24.69 15.94
N ASN A 358 4.50 25.72 16.52
CA ASN A 358 5.57 25.59 17.50
C ASN A 358 5.09 26.02 18.89
N ASN A 359 4.40 25.10 19.57
CA ASN A 359 3.79 25.33 20.87
C ASN A 359 4.77 25.18 22.07
N VAL A 360 6.09 25.14 21.83
CA VAL A 360 7.10 24.96 22.90
C VAL A 360 7.19 26.19 23.82
N ARG A 361 6.93 27.40 23.29
CA ARG A 361 6.98 28.67 24.03
C ARG A 361 5.75 29.54 23.75
N GLY A 362 4.55 28.95 23.87
CA GLY A 362 3.28 29.60 23.53
C GLY A 362 2.81 29.29 22.11
N PHE A 363 1.59 29.69 21.77
CA PHE A 363 1.03 29.46 20.44
C PHE A 363 1.74 30.33 19.39
N ARG A 364 2.44 29.69 18.46
CA ARG A 364 3.20 30.38 17.42
C ARG A 364 3.15 29.59 16.12
N ALA A 365 2.90 30.28 15.01
CA ALA A 365 3.00 29.74 13.68
C ALA A 365 4.46 29.72 13.20
N GLU A 366 4.82 28.71 12.41
CA GLU A 366 6.15 28.58 11.80
C GLU A 366 6.12 28.95 10.31
N SER A 367 7.23 29.50 9.82
CA SER A 367 7.47 29.69 8.38
C SER A 367 8.39 28.63 7.78
N ARG A 368 9.08 27.86 8.62
CA ARG A 368 10.04 26.84 8.17
C ARG A 368 9.34 25.71 7.42
N CYS A 369 10.02 25.25 6.37
CA CYS A 369 9.52 24.23 5.48
C CYS A 369 10.58 23.13 5.32
N TRP A 370 10.13 21.89 5.30
CA TRP A 370 11.00 20.72 5.32
C TRP A 370 10.57 19.73 4.25
N ARG A 371 11.55 19.06 3.66
CA ARG A 371 11.35 17.96 2.74
C ARG A 371 12.01 16.71 3.30
N TYR A 372 11.32 15.58 3.26
CA TYR A 372 11.84 14.28 3.62
C TYR A 372 12.04 13.39 2.40
N ASP A 373 13.19 12.72 2.37
CA ASP A 373 13.52 11.68 1.40
C ASP A 373 13.45 10.29 2.07
N PRO A 374 12.45 9.44 1.73
CA PRO A 374 12.31 8.11 2.32
C PRO A 374 13.41 7.14 1.87
N ARG A 375 14.20 7.47 0.84
CA ARG A 375 15.23 6.60 0.28
C ARG A 375 16.46 6.50 1.17
N HIS A 376 16.77 7.61 1.85
CA HIS A 376 17.98 7.78 2.66
C HIS A 376 17.68 8.19 4.10
N ASN A 377 16.42 8.12 4.53
CA ASN A 377 15.96 8.63 5.82
C ASN A 377 16.41 10.06 6.16
N LYS A 378 16.28 11.02 5.23
CA LYS A 378 16.91 12.33 5.42
C LYS A 378 15.94 13.49 5.26
N TRP A 379 16.03 14.43 6.20
CA TRP A 379 15.34 15.72 6.12
C TRP A 379 16.21 16.79 5.48
N PHE A 380 15.58 17.68 4.73
CA PHE A 380 16.16 18.85 4.10
C PHE A 380 15.31 20.06 4.42
N GLN A 381 15.91 21.13 4.93
CA GLN A 381 15.22 22.40 5.05
C GLN A 381 15.16 23.04 3.65
N ILE A 382 13.95 23.35 3.19
CA ILE A 382 13.73 24.08 1.94
C ILE A 382 13.47 25.56 2.25
N GLN A 383 13.25 26.36 1.22
CA GLN A 383 12.92 27.78 1.40
C GLN A 383 11.71 27.95 2.33
N SER A 384 11.83 28.81 3.32
CA SER A 384 10.74 29.15 4.24
C SER A 384 9.63 29.93 3.52
N LEU A 385 8.40 29.80 4.01
CA LEU A 385 7.27 30.64 3.62
C LEU A 385 7.60 32.12 3.80
N GLN A 386 6.98 32.97 2.99
CA GLN A 386 7.07 34.42 3.13
C GLN A 386 6.27 34.93 4.33
N GLN A 387 5.18 34.23 4.69
CA GLN A 387 4.39 34.48 5.89
C GLN A 387 4.28 33.20 6.74
N GLU A 388 4.43 33.33 8.06
CA GLU A 388 4.25 32.21 8.99
C GLU A 388 2.79 31.75 9.06
N ARG A 389 2.56 30.44 9.03
CA ARG A 389 1.22 29.84 8.90
C ARG A 389 1.08 28.61 9.77
N ALA A 390 0.03 28.58 10.59
CA ALA A 390 -0.49 27.40 11.28
C ALA A 390 -1.92 27.10 10.79
N ASP A 391 -2.39 25.86 11.03
CA ASP A 391 -3.74 25.41 10.65
C ASP A 391 -4.09 25.69 9.17
N LEU A 392 -3.08 25.62 8.31
CA LEU A 392 -3.17 25.78 6.86
C LEU A 392 -3.53 24.47 6.17
N SER A 393 -3.94 24.56 4.91
CA SER A 393 -3.97 23.39 4.02
C SER A 393 -2.80 23.43 3.04
N VAL A 394 -2.25 22.26 2.74
CA VAL A 394 -1.20 22.10 1.73
C VAL A 394 -1.63 21.05 0.73
N CYS A 395 -1.43 21.34 -0.55
CA CYS A 395 -1.80 20.46 -1.65
C CYS A 395 -0.73 20.49 -2.74
N VAL A 396 -0.54 19.36 -3.42
CA VAL A 396 0.30 19.28 -4.62
C VAL A 396 -0.63 19.32 -5.82
N VAL A 397 -0.34 20.19 -6.79
CA VAL A 397 -1.03 20.17 -8.08
C VAL A 397 0.00 20.29 -9.19
N SER A 398 -0.01 19.32 -10.11
CA SER A 398 1.06 19.16 -11.10
C SER A 398 2.43 19.03 -10.42
N GLU A 399 3.39 19.93 -10.68
CA GLU A 399 4.72 19.90 -10.08
C GLU A 399 4.90 20.92 -8.92
N TYR A 400 3.83 21.61 -8.52
CA TYR A 400 3.89 22.70 -7.54
C TYR A 400 3.20 22.32 -6.24
N ILE A 401 3.67 22.92 -5.14
CA ILE A 401 3.09 22.76 -3.81
C ILE A 401 2.45 24.08 -3.39
N TYR A 402 1.23 24.04 -2.87
CA TYR A 402 0.50 25.23 -2.49
C TYR A 402 0.25 25.23 -0.99
N ALA A 403 0.57 26.34 -0.32
CA ALA A 403 0.24 26.60 1.06
C ALA A 403 -0.92 27.60 1.10
N VAL A 404 -2.09 27.13 1.55
CA VAL A 404 -3.36 27.86 1.45
C VAL A 404 -3.75 28.41 2.81
N ALA A 405 -3.83 29.74 2.90
CA ALA A 405 -4.39 30.47 4.05
C ALA A 405 -3.77 30.03 5.40
N GLY A 406 -4.60 29.82 6.44
CA GLY A 406 -4.16 29.51 7.80
C GLY A 406 -4.22 30.74 8.71
N ARG A 407 -3.38 30.76 9.76
CA ARG A 407 -3.27 31.89 10.69
C ARG A 407 -1.84 32.04 11.21
N ASP A 408 -1.47 33.25 11.62
CA ASP A 408 -0.19 33.55 12.27
C ASP A 408 -0.33 33.87 13.77
N TYR A 409 -1.52 33.65 14.32
CA TYR A 409 -1.96 34.02 15.69
C TYR A 409 -2.10 35.53 15.95
N ARG A 410 -1.83 36.39 14.96
CA ARG A 410 -2.16 37.83 14.97
C ARG A 410 -3.37 38.10 14.10
N GLU A 411 -3.45 37.44 12.96
CA GLU A 411 -4.53 37.53 11.97
C GLU A 411 -4.85 36.16 11.34
N ASP A 412 -6.08 36.05 10.86
CA ASP A 412 -6.53 34.96 9.99
C ASP A 412 -6.13 35.32 8.54
N LEU A 413 -5.55 34.37 7.81
CA LEU A 413 -4.95 34.61 6.49
C LEU A 413 -5.88 34.16 5.36
N ARG A 414 -5.71 34.75 4.18
CA ARG A 414 -6.40 34.36 2.92
C ARG A 414 -5.43 34.11 1.76
N GLU A 415 -4.19 34.52 1.95
CA GLU A 415 -3.11 34.50 0.97
C GLU A 415 -2.73 33.05 0.66
N VAL A 416 -2.32 32.80 -0.57
CA VAL A 416 -1.89 31.49 -1.05
C VAL A 416 -0.48 31.62 -1.61
N GLU A 417 0.42 30.78 -1.14
CA GLU A 417 1.80 30.72 -1.61
C GLU A 417 2.00 29.42 -2.41
N ARG A 418 2.64 29.53 -3.57
CA ARG A 418 3.03 28.40 -4.43
C ARG A 418 4.54 28.23 -4.37
N TYR A 419 4.98 27.02 -4.07
CA TYR A 419 6.37 26.60 -4.09
C TYR A 419 6.71 25.90 -5.40
N ASP A 420 7.80 26.35 -6.02
CA ASP A 420 8.43 25.67 -7.15
C ASP A 420 9.69 24.93 -6.66
N PRO A 421 9.69 23.58 -6.68
CA PRO A 421 10.87 22.79 -6.35
C PRO A 421 12.09 23.05 -7.24
N LYS A 422 11.90 23.54 -8.48
CA LYS A 422 12.99 23.82 -9.43
C LYS A 422 13.82 25.03 -9.01
N SER A 423 13.16 26.10 -8.58
CA SER A 423 13.83 27.32 -8.11
C SER A 423 14.02 27.36 -6.60
N ASN A 424 13.43 26.42 -5.86
CA ASN A 424 13.36 26.43 -4.39
C ASN A 424 12.86 27.79 -3.87
N SER A 425 11.73 28.26 -4.39
CA SER A 425 11.16 29.56 -4.03
C SER A 425 9.66 29.51 -3.90
N TRP A 426 9.12 30.34 -3.00
CA TRP A 426 7.69 30.59 -2.85
C TRP A 426 7.30 31.88 -3.58
N GLU A 427 6.14 31.89 -4.20
CA GLU A 427 5.51 33.09 -4.76
C GLU A 427 4.02 33.16 -4.39
N TYR A 428 3.47 34.37 -4.34
CA TYR A 428 2.04 34.54 -4.11
C TYR A 428 1.23 34.28 -5.39
N VAL A 429 0.13 33.55 -5.24
CA VAL A 429 -0.87 33.33 -6.29
C VAL A 429 -2.21 33.94 -5.86
N ALA A 430 -3.29 33.72 -6.63
CA ALA A 430 -4.58 34.28 -6.28
C ALA A 430 -5.03 33.84 -4.88
N SER A 431 -5.36 34.83 -4.05
CA SER A 431 -5.84 34.64 -2.69
C SER A 431 -7.31 34.24 -2.66
N LEU A 432 -7.73 33.68 -1.53
CA LEU A 432 -9.15 33.50 -1.24
C LEU A 432 -9.82 34.85 -1.05
N ARG A 433 -11.13 34.91 -1.30
CA ARG A 433 -11.93 36.14 -1.12
C ARG A 433 -11.96 36.59 0.35
N LYS A 434 -11.93 35.63 1.27
CA LYS A 434 -12.00 35.82 2.71
C LYS A 434 -11.03 34.87 3.41
N GLU A 435 -10.59 35.26 4.58
CA GLU A 435 -9.70 34.52 5.45
C GLU A 435 -10.32 33.22 5.98
N VAL A 436 -9.46 32.22 6.18
CA VAL A 436 -9.85 30.90 6.69
C VAL A 436 -8.66 30.16 7.30
N TYR A 437 -8.88 29.54 8.46
CA TYR A 437 -7.91 28.63 9.10
C TYR A 437 -8.60 27.35 9.60
N ALA A 438 -7.82 26.32 9.92
CA ALA A 438 -8.33 25.01 10.37
C ALA A 438 -9.30 24.34 9.38
N HIS A 439 -9.15 24.69 8.10
CA HIS A 439 -9.81 24.05 6.96
C HIS A 439 -8.99 22.84 6.52
N ALA A 440 -9.56 22.02 5.63
CA ALA A 440 -8.84 20.93 4.99
C ALA A 440 -8.92 21.07 3.47
N GLY A 441 -7.90 20.55 2.80
CA GLY A 441 -7.76 20.63 1.35
C GLY A 441 -7.36 19.28 0.75
N ALA A 442 -7.71 19.06 -0.51
CA ALA A 442 -7.30 17.90 -1.29
C ALA A 442 -7.25 18.25 -2.78
N GLU A 443 -6.38 17.56 -3.52
CA GLU A 443 -6.32 17.63 -4.98
C GLU A 443 -7.25 16.58 -5.59
N LEU A 444 -7.93 16.97 -6.67
CA LEU A 444 -8.69 16.05 -7.51
C LEU A 444 -8.80 16.63 -8.93
N ASP A 445 -8.47 15.80 -9.92
CA ASP A 445 -8.53 16.13 -11.36
C ASP A 445 -7.76 17.41 -11.73
N GLY A 446 -6.58 17.62 -11.13
CA GLY A 446 -5.71 18.77 -11.40
C GLY A 446 -6.17 20.08 -10.75
N LYS A 447 -7.13 20.03 -9.84
CA LYS A 447 -7.65 21.20 -9.11
C LYS A 447 -7.52 21.00 -7.61
N MET A 448 -7.33 22.09 -6.87
CA MET A 448 -7.37 22.05 -5.40
C MET A 448 -8.76 22.37 -4.92
N TYR A 449 -9.20 21.67 -3.89
CA TYR A 449 -10.43 21.98 -3.19
C TYR A 449 -10.07 22.25 -1.74
N ILE A 450 -10.71 23.25 -1.13
CA ILE A 450 -10.65 23.49 0.31
C ILE A 450 -12.07 23.61 0.86
N THR A 451 -12.30 23.06 2.05
CA THR A 451 -13.63 23.05 2.64
C THR A 451 -13.62 23.48 4.10
N CYS A 452 -14.71 24.12 4.50
CA CYS A 452 -15.03 24.48 5.88
C CYS A 452 -13.89 25.29 6.57
N GLY A 453 -13.62 25.04 7.84
CA GLY A 453 -12.65 25.79 8.65
C GLY A 453 -13.31 26.84 9.54
N ARG A 454 -12.53 27.83 9.94
CA ARG A 454 -12.92 28.93 10.83
C ARG A 454 -12.56 30.30 10.27
N ARG A 455 -13.36 31.28 10.69
CA ARG A 455 -13.14 32.71 10.50
C ARG A 455 -13.57 33.41 11.78
N GLY A 456 -12.61 33.89 12.57
CA GLY A 456 -12.87 34.31 13.95
C GLY A 456 -13.55 33.21 14.78
N GLU A 457 -14.76 33.47 15.28
CA GLU A 457 -15.52 32.51 16.10
C GLU A 457 -16.44 31.56 15.31
N ASP A 458 -16.59 31.81 14.00
CA ASP A 458 -17.53 31.07 13.17
C ASP A 458 -16.92 29.80 12.60
N TYR A 459 -17.72 28.72 12.58
CA TYR A 459 -17.44 27.51 11.82
C TYR A 459 -18.07 27.61 10.43
N LEU A 460 -17.32 27.26 9.39
CA LEU A 460 -17.72 27.47 8.01
C LEU A 460 -18.24 26.19 7.34
N LYS A 461 -19.04 26.35 6.28
CA LYS A 461 -19.48 25.29 5.36
C LYS A 461 -18.93 25.43 3.94
N GLU A 462 -18.29 26.57 3.65
CA GLU A 462 -17.88 26.97 2.31
C GLU A 462 -16.95 25.91 1.68
N LEU A 463 -17.20 25.57 0.41
CA LEU A 463 -16.30 24.76 -0.44
C LEU A 463 -15.77 25.66 -1.55
N HIS A 464 -14.46 25.76 -1.68
CA HIS A 464 -13.80 26.52 -2.74
C HIS A 464 -12.94 25.60 -3.60
N CYS A 465 -12.89 25.88 -4.90
CA CYS A 465 -12.07 25.17 -5.88
C CYS A 465 -11.09 26.14 -6.54
N TYR A 466 -9.82 25.79 -6.57
CA TYR A 466 -8.79 26.54 -7.27
C TYR A 466 -8.43 25.90 -8.59
N ASP A 467 -8.51 26.69 -9.65
CA ASP A 467 -7.98 26.33 -10.96
C ASP A 467 -6.57 26.94 -11.11
N PRO A 468 -5.50 26.11 -11.14
CA PRO A 468 -4.13 26.61 -11.26
C PRO A 468 -3.81 27.21 -12.62
N VAL A 469 -4.56 26.85 -13.68
CA VAL A 469 -4.36 27.39 -15.04
C VAL A 469 -4.97 28.79 -15.13
N ALA A 470 -6.18 28.96 -14.57
CA ALA A 470 -6.84 30.26 -14.53
C ALA A 470 -6.30 31.17 -13.40
N ASN A 471 -5.58 30.61 -12.43
CA ASN A 471 -5.17 31.28 -11.19
C ASN A 471 -6.38 31.95 -10.51
N HIS A 472 -7.43 31.17 -10.28
CA HIS A 472 -8.71 31.66 -9.76
C HIS A 472 -9.39 30.68 -8.82
N TRP A 473 -10.16 31.22 -7.87
CA TRP A 473 -10.96 30.47 -6.90
C TRP A 473 -12.46 30.62 -7.19
N ASP A 474 -13.12 29.49 -7.40
CA ASP A 474 -14.57 29.38 -7.54
C ASP A 474 -15.20 28.87 -6.24
N SER A 475 -16.35 29.44 -5.87
CA SER A 475 -17.16 28.93 -4.76
C SER A 475 -18.15 27.89 -5.27
N LEU A 476 -18.21 26.76 -4.59
CA LEU A 476 -19.04 25.61 -4.94
C LEU A 476 -20.17 25.40 -3.91
N ALA A 477 -20.91 24.29 -4.04
CA ALA A 477 -21.96 23.95 -3.10
C ALA A 477 -21.39 23.69 -1.70
N ASP A 478 -21.95 24.38 -0.71
CA ASP A 478 -21.56 24.28 0.70
C ASP A 478 -21.69 22.85 1.24
N SER A 479 -20.75 22.48 2.11
CA SER A 479 -20.77 21.23 2.88
C SER A 479 -22.03 21.14 3.75
N PRO A 480 -22.62 19.94 3.96
CA PRO A 480 -23.80 19.79 4.80
C PRO A 480 -23.57 20.23 6.25
N VAL A 481 -22.34 20.09 6.76
CA VAL A 481 -21.99 20.32 8.17
C VAL A 481 -20.85 21.33 8.29
N ARG A 482 -21.05 22.35 9.12
CA ARG A 482 -19.97 23.28 9.47
C ARG A 482 -18.97 22.61 10.39
N ARG A 483 -17.67 22.74 10.12
CA ARG A 483 -16.62 22.06 10.91
C ARG A 483 -15.25 22.71 10.74
N ALA A 484 -14.35 22.44 11.68
CA ALA A 484 -12.94 22.80 11.57
C ALA A 484 -12.04 21.76 12.26
N TRP A 485 -10.73 21.82 11.96
CA TRP A 485 -9.73 20.83 12.36
C TRP A 485 -10.13 19.41 11.94
N HIS A 486 -10.65 19.29 10.73
CA HIS A 486 -11.10 18.05 10.13
C HIS A 486 -10.08 17.60 9.08
N GLY A 487 -10.26 16.38 8.58
CA GLY A 487 -9.49 15.83 7.48
C GLY A 487 -10.25 15.90 6.15
N MET A 488 -9.51 16.04 5.05
CA MET A 488 -10.05 15.85 3.70
C MET A 488 -9.08 15.06 2.83
N THR A 489 -9.60 14.18 1.98
CA THR A 489 -8.81 13.44 0.98
C THR A 489 -9.66 13.08 -0.23
N ALA A 490 -9.02 12.81 -1.37
CA ALA A 490 -9.67 12.35 -2.59
C ALA A 490 -9.51 10.84 -2.75
N VAL A 491 -10.62 10.12 -2.93
CA VAL A 491 -10.66 8.67 -3.18
C VAL A 491 -11.76 8.37 -4.18
N LEU A 492 -11.47 7.52 -5.18
CA LEU A 492 -12.44 7.08 -6.21
C LEU A 492 -13.20 8.25 -6.89
N GLY A 493 -12.50 9.35 -7.18
CA GLY A 493 -13.08 10.52 -7.85
C GLY A 493 -13.99 11.40 -6.99
N ARG A 494 -13.93 11.25 -5.66
CA ARG A 494 -14.74 12.03 -4.70
C ARG A 494 -13.88 12.58 -3.58
N LEU A 495 -14.29 13.73 -3.03
CA LEU A 495 -13.63 14.38 -1.90
C LEU A 495 -14.33 14.01 -0.60
N TYR A 496 -13.66 13.29 0.30
CA TYR A 496 -14.21 12.86 1.58
C TYR A 496 -13.81 13.82 2.70
N VAL A 497 -14.79 14.28 3.48
CA VAL A 497 -14.63 15.25 4.57
C VAL A 497 -14.94 14.56 5.89
N ILE A 498 -13.92 14.36 6.72
CA ILE A 498 -13.95 13.44 7.85
C ILE A 498 -13.57 14.14 9.16
N GLY A 499 -14.36 13.92 10.21
CA GLY A 499 -14.03 14.35 11.57
C GLY A 499 -14.08 15.86 11.78
N GLY A 500 -13.22 16.33 12.68
CA GLY A 500 -13.19 17.69 13.19
C GLY A 500 -14.23 17.96 14.26
N SER A 501 -14.47 19.25 14.50
CA SER A 501 -15.35 19.73 15.56
C SER A 501 -16.18 20.92 15.10
N ASN A 502 -17.28 21.17 15.79
CA ASN A 502 -18.10 22.36 15.61
C ASN A 502 -18.72 22.83 16.94
N ASN A 503 -19.46 23.93 16.90
CA ASN A 503 -20.18 24.51 18.04
C ASN A 503 -21.69 24.63 17.75
N ASP A 504 -22.26 23.64 17.04
CA ASP A 504 -23.72 23.59 16.77
C ASP A 504 -24.53 23.47 18.06
N SER A 505 -23.88 23.02 19.12
CA SER A 505 -24.34 23.03 20.51
C SER A 505 -23.71 24.16 21.33
N ILE A 506 -24.24 24.36 22.54
CA ILE A 506 -23.74 25.29 23.57
C ILE A 506 -22.21 25.15 23.82
N CYS A 507 -21.65 23.95 23.60
CA CYS A 507 -20.21 23.68 23.68
C CYS A 507 -19.66 23.06 22.39
N ARG A 508 -18.33 23.13 22.20
CA ARG A 508 -17.60 22.49 21.10
C ARG A 508 -17.72 20.97 21.20
N ARG A 509 -18.11 20.30 20.12
CA ARG A 509 -18.31 18.84 20.05
C ARG A 509 -17.68 18.23 18.80
N ASP A 510 -17.48 16.92 18.87
CA ASP A 510 -16.97 16.11 17.75
C ASP A 510 -17.99 16.02 16.61
N VAL A 511 -17.50 16.07 15.37
CA VAL A 511 -18.35 15.88 14.18
C VAL A 511 -18.16 14.47 13.64
N HIS A 512 -19.14 13.60 13.89
CA HIS A 512 -19.10 12.21 13.44
C HIS A 512 -19.62 12.04 12.00
N GLN A 513 -20.49 12.95 11.53
CA GLN A 513 -21.02 12.86 10.18
C GLN A 513 -19.89 13.02 9.16
N VAL A 514 -19.80 12.06 8.23
CA VAL A 514 -18.86 12.08 7.10
C VAL A 514 -19.65 12.33 5.82
N ALA A 515 -19.10 13.14 4.94
CA ALA A 515 -19.70 13.44 3.66
C ALA A 515 -18.65 13.38 2.56
N CYS A 516 -19.07 12.96 1.36
CA CYS A 516 -18.25 13.06 0.17
C CYS A 516 -18.88 13.97 -0.89
N TYR A 517 -18.05 14.74 -1.58
CA TYR A 517 -18.44 15.61 -2.69
C TYR A 517 -17.99 15.02 -4.01
N SER A 518 -18.88 15.04 -5.00
CA SER A 518 -18.58 14.63 -6.38
C SER A 518 -18.54 15.87 -7.27
N PRO A 519 -17.36 16.28 -7.77
CA PRO A 519 -17.26 17.44 -8.66
C PRO A 519 -18.06 17.29 -9.96
N SER A 520 -18.16 16.08 -10.51
CA SER A 520 -18.89 15.80 -11.75
C SER A 520 -20.41 16.01 -11.64
N THR A 521 -20.97 15.84 -10.44
CA THR A 521 -22.41 16.04 -10.18
C THR A 521 -22.71 17.29 -9.36
N ALA A 522 -21.68 17.94 -8.81
CA ALA A 522 -21.77 19.05 -7.87
C ALA A 522 -22.66 18.74 -6.64
N GLN A 523 -22.64 17.50 -6.16
CA GLN A 523 -23.49 17.03 -5.06
C GLN A 523 -22.69 16.46 -3.90
N TRP A 524 -23.22 16.69 -2.69
CA TRP A 524 -22.77 16.08 -1.44
C TRP A 524 -23.59 14.84 -1.11
N THR A 525 -22.91 13.77 -0.69
CA THR A 525 -23.53 12.54 -0.18
C THR A 525 -23.04 12.30 1.24
N THR A 526 -23.95 12.03 2.18
CA THR A 526 -23.57 11.58 3.53
C THR A 526 -23.28 10.09 3.48
N VAL A 527 -22.19 9.68 4.11
CA VAL A 527 -21.71 8.29 4.15
C VAL A 527 -21.65 7.80 5.61
N CYS A 528 -21.21 6.56 5.82
CA CYS A 528 -21.16 5.94 7.14
C CYS A 528 -20.42 6.83 8.17
N PRO A 529 -21.04 7.17 9.32
CA PRO A 529 -20.48 8.12 10.27
C PRO A 529 -19.26 7.54 10.99
N LEU A 530 -18.36 8.44 11.38
CA LEU A 530 -17.13 8.11 12.10
C LEU A 530 -17.44 7.44 13.46
N PRO A 531 -16.75 6.34 13.83
CA PRO A 531 -17.04 5.62 15.08
C PRO A 531 -16.76 6.42 16.35
N SER A 532 -15.71 7.26 16.36
CA SER A 532 -15.34 8.13 17.48
C SER A 532 -14.84 9.49 16.99
N GLY A 533 -14.75 10.48 17.88
CA GLY A 533 -14.27 11.82 17.53
C GLY A 533 -12.79 11.88 17.11
N HIS A 534 -12.53 12.49 15.96
CA HIS A 534 -11.19 12.76 15.42
C HIS A 534 -11.05 14.23 15.02
N GLY A 535 -10.61 15.09 15.94
CA GLY A 535 -10.20 16.47 15.65
C GLY A 535 -8.68 16.57 15.47
N GLU A 536 -8.20 17.38 14.54
CA GLU A 536 -6.78 17.43 14.16
C GLU A 536 -6.19 16.04 13.79
N PRO A 537 -6.91 15.19 13.01
CA PRO A 537 -6.40 13.86 12.66
C PRO A 537 -5.34 13.92 11.58
N GLY A 538 -4.48 12.90 11.55
CA GLY A 538 -3.73 12.57 10.32
C GLY A 538 -4.64 11.81 9.36
N ILE A 539 -4.66 12.20 8.07
CA ILE A 539 -5.40 11.50 7.02
C ILE A 539 -4.43 10.95 5.97
N ALA A 540 -4.60 9.70 5.58
CA ALA A 540 -3.88 9.11 4.46
C ALA A 540 -4.84 8.24 3.62
N ALA A 541 -4.71 8.26 2.29
CA ALA A 541 -5.49 7.42 1.40
C ALA A 541 -4.59 6.38 0.72
N LEU A 542 -4.94 5.10 0.83
CA LEU A 542 -4.24 3.97 0.22
C LEU A 542 -5.24 3.11 -0.55
N GLY A 543 -5.17 3.16 -1.89
CA GLY A 543 -6.19 2.56 -2.75
C GLY A 543 -7.58 3.14 -2.47
N HIS A 544 -8.56 2.26 -2.24
CA HIS A 544 -9.93 2.61 -1.82
C HIS A 544 -10.11 2.92 -0.32
N GLN A 545 -9.05 2.80 0.49
CA GLN A 545 -9.15 2.95 1.94
C GLN A 545 -8.63 4.32 2.42
N ILE A 546 -9.33 4.91 3.39
CA ILE A 546 -8.94 6.15 4.07
C ILE A 546 -8.60 5.86 5.53
N TYR A 547 -7.38 6.16 5.92
CA TYR A 547 -6.86 6.00 7.27
C TYR A 547 -6.99 7.32 8.01
N VAL A 548 -7.62 7.28 9.19
CA VAL A 548 -7.80 8.40 10.10
C VAL A 548 -7.04 8.11 11.39
N LEU A 549 -5.98 8.88 11.63
CA LEU A 549 -4.98 8.58 12.65
C LEU A 549 -5.04 9.58 13.83
N GLY A 550 -5.25 9.06 15.03
CA GLY A 550 -5.15 9.80 16.29
C GLY A 550 -6.18 10.91 16.43
N GLY A 551 -5.71 12.14 16.66
CA GLY A 551 -6.55 13.31 16.84
C GLY A 551 -7.01 13.53 18.29
N ARG A 552 -8.00 14.41 18.45
CA ARG A 552 -8.57 14.84 19.72
C ARG A 552 -10.06 14.66 19.70
N SER A 553 -10.60 14.06 20.76
CA SER A 553 -12.04 14.12 21.02
C SER A 553 -12.35 15.33 21.89
N HIS A 554 -13.21 16.22 21.39
CA HIS A 554 -13.76 17.35 22.14
C HIS A 554 -14.85 16.92 23.11
N ASN A 555 -15.56 15.82 22.82
CA ASN A 555 -16.54 15.26 23.75
C ASN A 555 -15.87 14.69 25.02
N HIS A 556 -14.73 14.01 24.86
CA HIS A 556 -13.98 13.42 25.98
C HIS A 556 -12.86 14.33 26.52
N GLY A 557 -12.51 15.39 25.79
CA GLY A 557 -11.47 16.34 26.17
C GLY A 557 -10.04 15.82 26.06
N ILE A 558 -9.85 14.60 25.54
CA ILE A 558 -8.57 13.89 25.46
C ILE A 558 -8.08 13.75 24.01
N ARG A 559 -6.78 13.55 23.85
CA ARG A 559 -6.20 13.04 22.60
C ARG A 559 -6.45 11.54 22.49
N MET A 560 -6.56 11.06 21.26
CA MET A 560 -6.85 9.67 20.93
C MET A 560 -5.62 9.03 20.29
N ASP A 561 -5.56 7.71 20.41
CA ASP A 561 -4.62 6.81 19.76
C ASP A 561 -5.29 5.94 18.68
N TYR A 562 -6.61 6.11 18.51
CA TYR A 562 -7.41 5.33 17.58
C TYR A 562 -6.96 5.52 16.13
N VAL A 563 -7.03 4.41 15.39
CA VAL A 563 -6.88 4.39 13.94
C VAL A 563 -8.16 3.79 13.38
N HIS A 564 -8.88 4.58 12.60
CA HIS A 564 -10.07 4.10 11.89
C HIS A 564 -9.78 4.07 10.39
N ILE A 565 -10.17 2.98 9.74
CA ILE A 565 -9.98 2.75 8.31
C ILE A 565 -11.36 2.73 7.67
N TYR A 566 -11.60 3.64 6.74
CA TYR A 566 -12.84 3.70 5.97
C TYR A 566 -12.63 3.05 4.61
N ASP A 567 -13.45 2.06 4.28
CA ASP A 567 -13.52 1.46 2.95
C ASP A 567 -14.55 2.21 2.10
N ALA A 568 -14.09 2.94 1.09
CA ALA A 568 -14.93 3.78 0.24
C ALA A 568 -15.83 2.99 -0.72
N GLU A 569 -15.51 1.72 -1.02
CA GLU A 569 -16.35 0.86 -1.87
C GLU A 569 -17.47 0.22 -1.06
N LYS A 570 -17.20 -0.14 0.20
CA LYS A 570 -18.17 -0.81 1.08
C LYS A 570 -18.99 0.14 1.95
N ASP A 571 -18.57 1.40 2.07
CA ASP A 571 -19.14 2.39 2.98
C ASP A 571 -19.18 1.90 4.44
N CYS A 572 -18.04 1.39 4.93
CA CYS A 572 -17.93 0.90 6.29
C CYS A 572 -16.58 1.25 6.93
N TRP A 573 -16.57 1.22 8.27
CA TRP A 573 -15.38 1.46 9.07
C TRP A 573 -14.84 0.16 9.65
N GLU A 574 -13.52 0.05 9.67
CA GLU A 574 -12.75 -0.98 10.36
C GLU A 574 -11.83 -0.32 11.39
N GLU A 575 -11.60 -0.99 12.52
CA GLU A 575 -10.59 -0.56 13.49
C GLU A 575 -9.21 -1.05 13.03
N GLY A 576 -8.27 -0.11 12.86
CA GLY A 576 -6.89 -0.41 12.55
C GLY A 576 -6.02 -0.59 13.80
N PRO A 577 -4.75 -1.00 13.63
CA PRO A 577 -3.78 -1.07 14.73
C PRO A 577 -3.65 0.29 15.42
N GLN A 578 -3.82 0.33 16.75
CA GLN A 578 -3.79 1.57 17.54
C GLN A 578 -2.37 2.13 17.62
N LEU A 579 -2.27 3.46 17.77
CA LEU A 579 -1.01 4.13 18.05
C LEU A 579 -0.61 3.87 19.52
N GLU A 580 0.67 3.71 19.83
CA GLU A 580 1.08 3.45 21.23
C GLU A 580 0.82 4.63 22.20
N LYS A 581 0.66 5.86 21.66
CA LYS A 581 0.47 7.07 22.45
C LYS A 581 -0.60 7.96 21.82
N ASN A 582 -1.45 8.52 22.67
CA ASN A 582 -2.43 9.52 22.29
C ASN A 582 -1.75 10.73 21.65
N ILE A 583 -2.19 11.10 20.45
CA ILE A 583 -1.55 12.14 19.65
C ILE A 583 -2.59 12.93 18.84
N SER A 584 -2.43 14.24 18.73
CA SER A 584 -3.23 15.08 17.82
C SER A 584 -2.34 15.99 16.99
N GLY A 585 -2.87 16.51 15.88
CA GLY A 585 -2.12 17.38 14.97
C GLY A 585 -0.98 16.66 14.25
N MET A 586 -1.12 15.33 14.07
CA MET A 586 -0.18 14.54 13.29
C MET A 586 -0.48 14.75 11.80
N ALA A 587 0.57 14.94 11.01
CA ALA A 587 0.46 14.92 9.56
C ALA A 587 0.55 13.46 9.07
N ALA A 588 -0.27 13.05 8.11
CA ALA A 588 -0.20 11.70 7.57
C ALA A 588 -0.23 11.68 6.05
N CYS A 589 0.37 10.64 5.47
CA CYS A 589 0.42 10.42 4.03
C CYS A 589 0.70 8.95 3.71
N VAL A 590 0.78 8.61 2.42
CA VAL A 590 1.28 7.32 1.94
C VAL A 590 2.63 7.52 1.27
N LEU A 591 3.57 6.63 1.59
CA LEU A 591 4.89 6.57 0.96
C LEU A 591 5.21 5.16 0.49
N THR A 592 5.97 5.08 -0.59
CA THR A 592 6.65 3.86 -1.01
C THR A 592 7.97 3.78 -0.24
N LEU A 593 8.05 2.85 0.71
CA LEU A 593 9.23 2.67 1.55
C LEU A 593 10.13 1.56 1.02
N PRO A 594 11.47 1.69 1.09
CA PRO A 594 12.38 0.63 0.70
C PRO A 594 12.27 -0.56 1.66
N ARG A 595 12.50 -1.78 1.15
CA ARG A 595 12.41 -3.01 1.95
C ARG A 595 13.32 -3.00 3.17
N ALA A 596 14.49 -2.38 3.07
CA ALA A 596 15.44 -2.22 4.18
C ALA A 596 14.76 -1.68 5.46
N VAL A 597 13.84 -0.71 5.31
CA VAL A 597 13.10 -0.09 6.42
C VAL A 597 12.14 -1.07 7.11
N LEU A 598 11.61 -2.03 6.36
CA LEU A 598 10.59 -2.96 6.83
C LEU A 598 11.18 -4.15 7.59
N VAL A 599 12.39 -4.57 7.20
CA VAL A 599 13.08 -5.75 7.75
C VAL A 599 14.04 -5.36 8.87
N ASP A 600 14.77 -4.25 8.72
CA ASP A 600 15.75 -3.78 9.70
C ASP A 600 15.22 -2.57 10.48
N THR A 601 14.24 -2.84 11.34
CA THR A 601 13.57 -1.78 12.12
C THR A 601 14.48 -1.13 13.17
N GLU A 602 15.58 -1.77 13.56
CA GLU A 602 16.46 -1.30 14.63
C GLU A 602 17.50 -0.31 14.13
N SER A 603 18.12 -0.52 12.96
CA SER A 603 19.12 0.43 12.43
C SER A 603 18.52 1.80 12.10
N TRP A 604 17.30 1.83 11.54
CA TRP A 604 16.57 3.06 11.22
C TRP A 604 15.97 3.77 12.45
N ALA A 605 15.93 3.09 13.59
CA ALA A 605 15.55 3.69 14.88
C ALA A 605 16.77 4.18 15.68
N SER A 606 17.97 3.61 15.45
CA SER A 606 19.15 3.75 16.32
C SER A 606 20.02 4.98 16.05
N GLU A 607 19.90 5.64 14.88
CA GLU A 607 20.61 6.92 14.62
C GLU A 607 20.16 8.05 15.57
N CYS A 608 19.15 7.82 16.42
CA CYS A 608 18.65 8.78 17.39
C CYS A 608 19.50 8.88 18.68
N HIS A 609 20.51 8.03 18.88
CA HIS A 609 21.28 7.96 20.13
C HIS A 609 22.63 8.71 20.15
N ASP A 610 23.14 9.19 19.02
CA ASP A 610 24.32 10.06 19.03
C ASP A 610 23.92 11.52 19.32
N GLN A 611 23.85 11.86 20.60
CA GLN A 611 23.96 13.26 21.02
C GLN A 611 25.41 13.72 20.84
N PRO A 612 25.74 14.67 19.95
CA PRO A 612 26.96 15.41 20.12
C PRO A 612 26.76 16.34 21.33
N HIS A 613 27.60 16.20 22.34
CA HIS A 613 27.76 17.19 23.40
C HIS A 613 27.94 18.57 22.75
N VAL A 614 26.93 19.43 22.86
CA VAL A 614 27.02 20.83 22.45
C VAL A 614 27.92 21.53 23.47
N ALA A 615 29.15 21.83 23.06
CA ALA A 615 29.95 22.87 23.69
C ALA A 615 29.29 24.24 23.39
N PRO A 616 29.10 25.13 24.37
CA PRO A 616 28.47 26.42 24.14
C PRO A 616 29.54 27.44 23.78
N GLU A 617 29.63 27.89 22.53
CA GLU A 617 30.34 29.13 22.19
C GLU A 617 30.11 29.53 20.73
N VAL A 618 29.22 30.52 20.50
CA VAL A 618 29.52 31.64 19.59
C VAL A 618 28.86 32.88 20.18
N MET A 619 29.68 33.68 20.84
CA MET A 619 29.39 35.05 21.27
C MET A 619 29.16 35.94 20.05
N CYS A 620 28.06 36.69 20.11
CA CYS A 620 27.77 37.81 19.23
C CYS A 620 28.77 38.94 19.51
N VAL A 621 29.62 39.28 18.53
CA VAL A 621 30.50 40.46 18.59
C VAL A 621 29.92 41.51 17.67
N LEU A 622 29.22 42.49 18.22
CA LEU A 622 29.20 43.88 17.73
C LEU A 622 28.70 44.79 18.86
N ALA A 623 29.63 45.38 19.62
CA ALA A 623 29.57 46.76 20.12
C ALA A 623 30.71 46.98 21.15
N ARG A 624 31.75 47.70 20.74
CA ARG A 624 32.67 48.41 21.62
C ARG A 624 32.95 49.75 20.99
N GLU A 625 32.55 50.80 21.70
CA GLU A 625 32.97 52.22 21.71
C GLU A 625 31.81 52.92 22.44
N GLU A 626 31.93 53.71 23.50
CA GLU A 626 33.05 54.29 24.21
C GLU A 626 32.59 54.60 25.65
N SER A 627 33.58 54.82 26.49
CA SER A 627 33.58 54.96 27.93
C SER A 627 33.12 56.33 28.46
N ASP A 628 32.76 56.30 29.75
CA ASP A 628 32.99 57.33 30.77
C ASP A 628 32.12 58.60 30.82
N HIS A 629 31.30 58.69 31.87
CA HIS A 629 31.59 59.47 33.11
C HIS A 629 30.33 59.49 33.99
N LEU A 630 30.38 58.83 35.16
CA LEU A 630 30.59 59.39 36.50
C LEU A 630 29.35 60.03 37.15
N ASN A 631 29.01 59.40 38.27
CA ASN A 631 28.65 59.96 39.58
C ASN A 631 27.21 60.35 39.95
N ASP A 632 26.83 59.75 41.10
CA ASP A 632 26.09 60.24 42.27
C ASP A 632 24.65 60.73 42.03
N ASP A 633 23.60 60.27 42.71
CA ASP A 633 23.42 59.60 44.01
C ASP A 633 22.24 58.60 43.94
#